data_AF-A0A7S1JJT4-F1
#
_entry.id   AF-A0A7S1JJT4-F1
#
_cell.length_a   1.000
_cell.length_b   1.000
_cell.length_c   1.000
_cell.angle_alpha   90.00
_cell.angle_beta   90.00
_cell.angle_gamma   90.00
#
_symmetry.space_group_name_H-M   'P 1'
#
loop_
_entity.id
_entity.type
_entity.pdbx_description
1 polymer ?
#
loop_
_entity_poly.entity_id
_entity_poly.type
_entity_poly.pdbx_seq_one_letter_code
_entity_poly.pdbx_strand_id
1 'polypeptide(L)'
;KRVVGHFGDSFTEPQETPNEGMHQRYGQQFDKVKRILASTNMFSHALIEEECLEYYNNLGLNEYYFQTTAPEMIAKNLQSVIAAKILNRASDNDLFPVIQQETDTEVFWMARSSLLNRKQSQNYQVERMLEQKYLNLGGVDVAGKVKPWRLQCYRSTGSIYDDPEKYSERLRTYFLQRIEYPEYTPEELQGLENNSELKRITDVYFYANKKGTATEEIFQNLVNRVVNDPSGLGIFINVEPREDGYFRLDIAFRRHHMVADFFS
;
A
#
# COMPACT_ATOMS: atom_id res chain seq x y z
N LYS A 1 -14.16 -12.48 7.59
CA LYS A 1 -12.79 -12.41 8.16
C LYS A 1 -11.84 -12.12 7.01
N ARG A 2 -10.99 -11.09 7.10
CA ARG A 2 -10.02 -10.78 6.05
C ARG A 2 -8.88 -11.81 6.07
N VAL A 3 -8.20 -11.98 4.93
CA VAL A 3 -7.04 -12.86 4.84
C VAL A 3 -5.86 -12.18 5.52
N VAL A 4 -5.17 -12.89 6.43
CA VAL A 4 -3.90 -12.43 6.99
C VAL A 4 -2.80 -12.85 6.02
N GLY A 5 -2.28 -11.89 5.25
CA GLY A 5 -1.05 -12.12 4.49
C GLY A 5 0.15 -12.29 5.42
N HIS A 6 1.28 -12.73 4.88
CA HIS A 6 2.60 -12.72 5.51
C HIS A 6 3.48 -11.74 4.74
N PHE A 7 3.87 -10.66 5.41
CA PHE A 7 4.69 -9.60 4.83
C PHE A 7 6.11 -10.04 5.14
N GLY A 8 7.01 -10.06 4.15
CA GLY A 8 8.41 -10.40 4.37
C GLY A 8 8.93 -9.72 5.63
N ASP A 9 9.46 -10.52 6.54
CA ASP A 9 9.99 -10.00 7.79
C ASP A 9 11.29 -9.24 7.54
N SER A 10 11.65 -8.35 8.47
CA SER A 10 12.91 -7.62 8.41
C SER A 10 14.14 -8.54 8.40
N PHE A 11 13.99 -9.80 8.82
CA PHE A 11 15.07 -10.78 8.97
C PHE A 11 14.88 -12.03 8.11
N THR A 12 13.74 -12.19 7.46
CA THR A 12 13.71 -13.11 6.33
C THR A 12 14.58 -12.45 5.28
N GLU A 13 15.76 -13.03 5.04
CA GLU A 13 16.28 -13.15 3.68
C GLU A 13 15.07 -13.23 2.75
N PRO A 14 15.08 -12.56 1.59
CA PRO A 14 14.13 -12.92 0.58
C PRO A 14 14.11 -14.45 0.57
N GLN A 15 12.97 -15.08 0.83
CA GLN A 15 12.77 -16.41 0.25
C GLN A 15 12.63 -16.16 -1.26
N GLU A 16 13.70 -15.63 -1.83
CA GLU A 16 14.12 -15.78 -3.20
C GLU A 16 14.48 -17.26 -3.27
N THR A 17 13.47 -18.07 -3.58
CA THR A 17 13.68 -18.94 -4.71
C THR A 17 14.18 -18.00 -5.84
N PRO A 18 15.47 -18.01 -6.21
CA PRO A 18 16.12 -16.86 -6.87
C PRO A 18 15.71 -16.62 -8.32
N ASN A 19 14.53 -17.10 -8.76
CA ASN A 19 14.13 -17.01 -10.15
C ASN A 19 12.62 -17.14 -10.40
N GLU A 20 11.79 -17.25 -9.36
CA GLU A 20 10.35 -17.49 -9.56
C GLU A 20 9.56 -16.18 -9.48
N GLY A 21 8.99 -15.75 -10.61
CA GLY A 21 8.20 -14.52 -10.68
C GLY A 21 6.90 -14.63 -9.88
N MET A 22 6.32 -13.49 -9.47
CA MET A 22 5.07 -13.46 -8.72
C MET A 22 3.93 -14.23 -9.42
N HIS A 23 3.88 -14.18 -10.74
CA HIS A 23 2.90 -14.96 -11.52
C HIS A 23 3.00 -16.47 -11.32
N GLN A 24 4.21 -17.01 -11.06
CA GLN A 24 4.44 -18.44 -10.80
C GLN A 24 4.07 -18.78 -9.36
N ARG A 25 4.55 -17.99 -8.39
CA ARG A 25 4.21 -18.14 -6.96
C ARG A 25 2.70 -18.10 -6.71
N TYR A 26 2.00 -17.23 -7.44
CA TYR A 26 0.55 -17.07 -7.37
C TYR A 26 -0.17 -17.65 -8.61
N GLY A 27 0.35 -18.74 -9.20
CA GLY A 27 -0.14 -19.30 -10.47
C GLY A 27 -1.64 -19.57 -10.53
N GLN A 28 -2.24 -20.07 -9.45
CA GLN A 28 -3.69 -20.29 -9.41
C GLN A 28 -4.50 -18.99 -9.46
N GLN A 29 -4.03 -17.94 -8.77
CA GLN A 29 -4.63 -16.61 -8.79
C GLN A 29 -4.43 -15.97 -10.16
N PHE A 30 -3.21 -16.07 -10.72
CA PHE A 30 -2.86 -15.59 -12.04
C PHE A 30 -3.77 -16.17 -13.12
N ASP A 31 -3.93 -17.49 -13.17
CA ASP A 31 -4.83 -18.17 -14.12
C ASP A 31 -6.29 -17.76 -13.93
N LYS A 32 -6.74 -17.60 -12.69
CA LYS A 32 -8.10 -17.15 -12.39
C LYS A 32 -8.32 -15.71 -12.88
N VAL A 33 -7.37 -14.81 -12.66
CA VAL A 33 -7.41 -13.43 -13.17
C VAL A 33 -7.50 -13.42 -14.70
N LYS A 34 -6.67 -14.22 -15.38
CA LYS A 34 -6.73 -14.35 -16.85
C LYS A 34 -8.10 -14.81 -17.34
N ARG A 35 -8.70 -15.82 -16.68
CA ARG A 35 -10.04 -16.30 -17.02
C ARG A 35 -11.12 -15.24 -16.81
N ILE A 36 -11.05 -14.49 -15.71
CA ILE A 36 -11.98 -13.39 -15.43
C ILE A 36 -11.88 -12.33 -16.53
N LEU A 37 -10.67 -11.88 -16.88
CA LEU A 37 -10.47 -10.91 -17.97
C LEU A 37 -10.96 -11.44 -19.32
N ALA A 38 -10.65 -12.68 -19.66
CA ALA A 38 -11.11 -13.30 -20.91
C ALA A 38 -12.65 -13.36 -20.98
N SER A 39 -13.33 -13.62 -19.86
CA SER A 39 -14.80 -13.68 -19.81
C SER A 39 -15.49 -12.34 -20.12
N THR A 40 -14.78 -11.21 -19.98
CA THR A 40 -15.32 -9.88 -20.32
C THR A 40 -15.46 -9.67 -21.83
N ASN A 41 -14.76 -10.45 -22.66
CA ASN A 41 -14.66 -10.29 -24.11
C ASN A 41 -14.21 -8.89 -24.58
N MET A 42 -13.54 -8.12 -23.71
CA MET A 42 -13.08 -6.76 -24.04
C MET A 42 -11.69 -6.73 -24.66
N PHE A 43 -10.87 -7.76 -24.43
CA PHE A 43 -9.46 -7.81 -24.81
C PHE A 43 -9.13 -9.14 -25.50
N SER A 44 -8.11 -9.13 -26.37
CA SER A 44 -7.59 -10.35 -26.97
C SER A 44 -6.83 -11.20 -25.94
N HIS A 45 -6.80 -12.51 -26.13
CA HIS A 45 -6.05 -13.42 -25.25
C HIS A 45 -4.56 -13.08 -25.17
N ALA A 46 -3.95 -12.64 -26.29
CA ALA A 46 -2.55 -12.24 -26.33
C ALA A 46 -2.29 -11.02 -25.42
N LEU A 47 -3.14 -9.99 -25.51
CA LEU A 47 -3.04 -8.80 -24.67
C LEU A 47 -3.24 -9.14 -23.18
N ILE A 48 -4.19 -10.03 -22.86
CA ILE A 48 -4.43 -10.46 -21.48
C ILE A 48 -3.20 -11.16 -20.91
N GLU A 49 -2.56 -12.07 -21.64
CA GLU A 49 -1.38 -12.79 -21.17
C GLU A 49 -0.21 -11.83 -20.89
N GLU A 50 0.09 -10.95 -21.85
CA GLU A 50 1.15 -9.96 -21.75
C GLU A 50 0.96 -9.02 -20.56
N GLU A 51 -0.21 -8.40 -20.46
CA GLU A 51 -0.50 -7.41 -19.41
C GLU A 51 -0.63 -8.08 -18.03
N CYS A 52 -1.09 -9.33 -17.94
CA CYS A 52 -1.07 -10.07 -16.67
C CYS A 52 0.37 -10.33 -16.20
N LEU A 53 1.26 -10.76 -17.10
CA LEU A 53 2.66 -10.99 -16.77
C LEU A 53 3.35 -9.70 -16.29
N GLU A 54 3.11 -8.60 -17.00
CA GLU A 54 3.64 -7.28 -16.64
C GLU A 54 3.11 -6.82 -15.27
N TYR A 55 1.80 -6.98 -15.03
CA TYR A 55 1.17 -6.58 -13.78
C TYR A 55 1.67 -7.35 -12.55
N TYR A 56 1.87 -8.66 -12.68
CA TYR A 56 2.34 -9.48 -11.57
C TYR A 56 3.83 -9.28 -11.29
N ASN A 57 4.66 -9.14 -12.32
CA ASN A 57 6.11 -9.19 -12.13
C ASN A 57 6.79 -7.81 -12.15
N ASN A 58 6.30 -6.86 -12.95
CA ASN A 58 7.03 -5.63 -13.30
C ASN A 58 6.38 -4.34 -12.79
N LEU A 59 5.11 -4.40 -12.36
CA LEU A 59 4.43 -3.25 -11.77
C LEU A 59 4.96 -2.85 -10.38
N GLY A 60 5.84 -3.65 -9.77
CA GLY A 60 6.42 -3.37 -8.45
C GLY A 60 5.43 -3.48 -7.30
N LEU A 61 4.38 -4.30 -7.46
CA LEU A 61 3.44 -4.61 -6.39
C LEU A 61 4.09 -5.57 -5.39
N ASN A 62 3.91 -5.30 -4.11
CA ASN A 62 4.43 -6.17 -3.05
C ASN A 62 3.63 -7.46 -2.95
N GLU A 63 4.29 -8.54 -2.56
CA GLU A 63 3.68 -9.85 -2.37
C GLU A 63 2.43 -9.84 -1.49
N TYR A 64 2.43 -9.00 -0.43
CA TYR A 64 1.29 -8.84 0.46
C TYR A 64 -0.01 -8.46 -0.26
N TYR A 65 0.08 -7.68 -1.35
CA TYR A 65 -1.08 -7.35 -2.17
C TYR A 65 -1.71 -8.60 -2.78
N PHE A 66 -0.91 -9.49 -3.38
CA PHE A 66 -1.40 -10.72 -4.00
C PHE A 66 -1.95 -11.72 -2.96
N GLN A 67 -1.37 -11.75 -1.76
CA GLN A 67 -1.85 -12.61 -0.67
C GLN A 67 -3.20 -12.17 -0.10
N THR A 68 -3.48 -10.86 -0.08
CA THR A 68 -4.64 -10.30 0.63
C THR A 68 -5.77 -9.86 -0.30
N THR A 69 -5.49 -9.72 -1.60
CA THR A 69 -6.47 -9.23 -2.58
C THR A 69 -7.14 -10.37 -3.33
N ALA A 70 -8.47 -10.31 -3.45
CA ALA A 70 -9.23 -11.30 -4.20
C ALA A 70 -8.90 -11.24 -5.72
N PRO A 71 -8.85 -12.39 -6.43
CA PRO A 71 -8.61 -12.44 -7.88
C PRO A 71 -9.54 -11.52 -8.68
N GLU A 72 -10.80 -11.39 -8.27
CA GLU A 72 -11.80 -10.55 -8.91
C GLU A 72 -11.43 -9.06 -8.85
N MET A 73 -10.90 -8.62 -7.72
CA MET A 73 -10.43 -7.24 -7.54
C MET A 73 -9.15 -7.00 -8.34
N ILE A 74 -8.22 -7.96 -8.35
CA ILE A 74 -7.01 -7.88 -9.17
C ILE A 74 -7.36 -7.75 -10.65
N ALA A 75 -8.28 -8.58 -11.15
CA ALA A 75 -8.74 -8.51 -12.54
C ALA A 75 -9.34 -7.15 -12.87
N LYS A 76 -10.17 -6.58 -11.98
CA LYS A 76 -10.77 -5.25 -12.16
C LYS A 76 -9.71 -4.13 -12.16
N ASN A 77 -8.72 -4.21 -11.28
CA ASN A 77 -7.59 -3.28 -11.24
C ASN A 77 -6.77 -3.35 -12.52
N LEU A 78 -6.41 -4.56 -12.97
CA LEU A 78 -5.67 -4.78 -14.20
C LEU A 78 -6.44 -4.30 -15.44
N GLN A 79 -7.75 -4.58 -15.52
CA GLN A 79 -8.60 -4.05 -16.59
C GLN A 79 -8.53 -2.51 -16.69
N SER A 80 -8.49 -1.83 -15.53
CA SER A 80 -8.37 -0.38 -15.48
C SER A 80 -7.00 0.09 -15.98
N VAL A 81 -5.92 -0.63 -15.66
CA VAL A 81 -4.57 -0.37 -16.17
C VAL A 81 -4.52 -0.53 -17.68
N ILE A 82 -5.05 -1.63 -18.22
CA ILE A 82 -5.09 -1.88 -19.67
C ILE A 82 -5.84 -0.76 -20.39
N ALA A 83 -7.03 -0.39 -19.89
CA ALA A 83 -7.82 0.70 -20.45
C ALA A 83 -7.07 2.05 -20.43
N ALA A 84 -6.38 2.35 -19.32
CA ALA A 84 -5.57 3.56 -19.19
C ALA A 84 -4.37 3.59 -20.15
N LYS A 85 -3.68 2.45 -20.35
CA LYS A 85 -2.59 2.31 -21.33
C LYS A 85 -3.10 2.54 -22.75
N ILE A 86 -4.22 1.92 -23.12
CA ILE A 86 -4.84 2.09 -24.45
C ILE A 86 -5.22 3.55 -24.67
N LEU A 87 -5.87 4.19 -23.68
CA LEU A 87 -6.26 5.59 -23.78
C LEU A 87 -5.06 6.53 -23.95
N ASN A 88 -3.98 6.31 -23.20
CA ASN A 88 -2.76 7.10 -23.34
C ASN A 88 -2.10 6.90 -24.72
N ARG A 89 -2.08 5.67 -25.25
CA ARG A 89 -1.52 5.40 -26.59
C ARG A 89 -2.38 5.97 -27.72
N ALA A 90 -3.70 6.00 -27.56
CA ALA A 90 -4.65 6.45 -28.57
C ALA A 90 -4.90 7.96 -28.54
N SER A 91 -4.45 8.66 -27.49
CA SER A 91 -4.62 10.10 -27.36
C SER A 91 -3.36 10.84 -27.83
N ASP A 92 -3.54 11.89 -28.62
CA ASP A 92 -2.47 12.84 -28.94
C ASP A 92 -2.06 13.69 -27.71
N ASN A 93 -2.83 13.60 -26.61
CA ASN A 93 -2.52 14.20 -25.33
C ASN A 93 -1.94 13.14 -24.38
N ASP A 94 -1.03 13.55 -23.49
CA ASP A 94 -0.42 12.68 -22.48
C ASP A 94 -1.39 12.36 -21.32
N LEU A 95 -2.47 11.65 -21.65
CA LEU A 95 -3.63 11.43 -20.79
C LEU A 95 -3.56 10.04 -20.15
N PHE A 96 -3.24 10.02 -18.86
CA PHE A 96 -3.39 8.84 -18.01
C PHE A 96 -4.36 9.17 -16.87
N PRO A 97 -5.53 8.51 -16.77
CA PRO A 97 -6.49 8.81 -15.72
C PRO A 97 -6.01 8.30 -14.35
N VAL A 98 -6.44 8.98 -13.28
CA VAL A 98 -6.35 8.39 -11.93
C VAL A 98 -7.36 7.24 -11.86
N ILE A 99 -6.87 6.05 -11.61
CA ILE A 99 -7.73 4.87 -11.41
C ILE A 99 -8.12 4.85 -9.95
N GLN A 100 -9.43 4.78 -9.67
CA GLN A 100 -9.98 4.77 -8.31
C GLN A 100 -10.97 3.63 -8.17
N GLN A 101 -10.78 2.82 -7.14
CA GLN A 101 -11.72 1.78 -6.73
C GLN A 101 -11.91 1.86 -5.22
N GLU A 102 -13.14 2.07 -4.78
CA GLU A 102 -13.46 2.30 -3.38
C GLU A 102 -14.58 1.37 -2.92
N THR A 103 -14.42 0.87 -1.71
CA THR A 103 -15.44 0.13 -0.94
C THR A 103 -15.46 0.69 0.48
N ASP A 104 -16.41 0.26 1.31
CA ASP A 104 -16.50 0.72 2.70
C ASP A 104 -15.30 0.32 3.59
N THR A 105 -14.51 -0.66 3.15
CA THR A 105 -13.42 -1.25 3.93
C THR A 105 -12.05 -1.10 3.27
N GLU A 106 -12.01 -0.94 1.95
CA GLU A 106 -10.78 -0.95 1.15
C GLU A 106 -10.86 0.07 0.02
N VAL A 107 -9.73 0.73 -0.24
CA VAL A 107 -9.56 1.74 -1.28
C VAL A 107 -8.30 1.43 -2.05
N PHE A 108 -8.40 1.40 -3.38
CA PHE A 108 -7.29 1.27 -4.29
C PHE A 108 -7.27 2.45 -5.25
N TRP A 109 -6.21 3.24 -5.19
CA TRP A 109 -5.97 4.32 -6.13
C TRP A 109 -4.65 4.11 -6.86
N MET A 110 -4.60 4.48 -8.12
CA MET A 110 -3.38 4.45 -8.93
C MET A 110 -3.25 5.73 -9.74
N ALA A 111 -2.05 6.29 -9.73
CA ALA A 111 -1.75 7.55 -10.38
C ALA A 111 -0.39 7.49 -11.07
N ARG A 112 -0.25 8.30 -12.13
CA ARG A 112 1.04 8.54 -12.76
C ARG A 112 1.94 9.37 -11.85
N SER A 113 3.21 9.00 -11.80
CA SER A 113 4.24 9.67 -11.01
C SER A 113 5.47 9.93 -11.85
N SER A 114 5.85 11.20 -11.95
CA SER A 114 7.04 11.63 -12.67
C SER A 114 8.26 11.65 -11.76
N LEU A 115 9.39 11.12 -12.21
CA LEU A 115 10.68 11.31 -11.52
C LEU A 115 11.21 12.75 -11.61
N LEU A 116 10.85 13.46 -12.68
CA LEU A 116 11.39 14.77 -13.01
C LEU A 116 10.53 15.91 -12.44
N ASN A 117 9.20 15.80 -12.53
CA ASN A 117 8.27 16.89 -12.21
C ASN A 117 7.40 16.62 -10.97
N ARG A 118 8.02 16.58 -9.78
CA ARG A 118 7.37 16.12 -8.53
C ARG A 118 6.17 16.94 -8.03
N LYS A 119 6.15 18.27 -8.23
CA LYS A 119 5.07 19.14 -7.71
C LYS A 119 3.87 19.25 -8.65
N GLN A 120 4.10 19.03 -9.95
CA GLN A 120 3.05 19.04 -10.97
C GLN A 120 2.56 17.64 -11.31
N SER A 121 3.17 16.60 -10.74
CA SER A 121 2.78 15.22 -11.01
C SER A 121 1.42 14.90 -10.43
N GLN A 122 0.68 14.06 -11.14
CA GLN A 122 -0.64 13.59 -10.76
C GLN A 122 -0.64 12.91 -9.38
N ASN A 123 0.43 12.20 -9.02
CA ASN A 123 0.56 11.56 -7.70
C ASN A 123 0.53 12.57 -6.53
N TYR A 124 1.07 13.77 -6.69
CA TYR A 124 1.05 14.78 -5.61
C TYR A 124 -0.38 15.23 -5.30
N GLN A 125 -1.19 15.48 -6.35
CA GLN A 125 -2.59 15.84 -6.19
C GLN A 125 -3.38 14.70 -5.53
N VAL A 126 -3.10 13.46 -5.94
CA VAL A 126 -3.69 12.25 -5.36
C VAL A 126 -3.32 12.09 -3.88
N GLU A 127 -2.05 12.27 -3.51
CA GLU A 127 -1.60 12.17 -2.11
C GLU A 127 -2.32 13.18 -1.21
N ARG A 128 -2.48 14.43 -1.68
CA ARG A 128 -3.26 15.45 -0.96
C ARG A 128 -4.74 15.07 -0.81
N MET A 129 -5.34 14.52 -1.85
CA MET A 129 -6.74 14.06 -1.80
C MET A 129 -6.92 12.88 -0.84
N LEU A 130 -6.02 11.90 -0.88
CA LEU A 130 -6.04 10.74 0.02
C LEU A 130 -5.86 11.17 1.47
N GLU A 131 -4.95 12.10 1.71
CA GLU A 131 -4.74 12.71 3.01
C GLU A 131 -6.02 13.35 3.55
N GLN A 132 -6.63 14.27 2.79
CA GLN A 132 -7.85 14.95 3.20
C GLN A 132 -9.02 13.99 3.43
N LYS A 133 -9.15 12.96 2.59
CA LYS A 133 -10.30 12.05 2.61
C LYS A 133 -10.18 10.94 3.66
N TYR A 134 -8.99 10.41 3.90
CA TYR A 134 -8.81 9.17 4.67
C TYR A 134 -7.86 9.26 5.85
N LEU A 135 -6.80 10.06 5.77
CA LEU A 135 -5.77 10.10 6.81
C LEU A 135 -5.99 11.24 7.80
N ASN A 136 -6.46 12.39 7.30
CA ASN A 136 -6.74 13.68 7.97
C ASN A 136 -6.05 13.82 9.32
N LEU A 137 -4.73 14.02 9.33
CA LEU A 137 -3.94 14.00 10.56
C LEU A 137 -4.38 15.02 11.61
N GLY A 138 -4.98 16.14 11.18
CA GLY A 138 -5.30 17.29 12.02
C GLY A 138 -6.74 17.48 12.48
N GLY A 139 -7.69 16.57 12.20
CA GLY A 139 -9.10 16.87 12.47
C GLY A 139 -9.98 15.67 12.80
N VAL A 140 -10.67 15.79 13.94
CA VAL A 140 -11.81 14.95 14.31
C VAL A 140 -12.88 15.07 13.22
N ASP A 141 -13.50 13.96 12.81
CA ASP A 141 -14.68 14.00 11.94
C ASP A 141 -15.83 14.77 12.63
N VAL A 142 -16.74 15.35 11.86
CA VAL A 142 -17.95 16.09 12.28
C VAL A 142 -18.83 15.31 13.29
N ALA A 143 -18.67 13.99 13.39
CA ALA A 143 -19.33 13.08 14.33
C ALA A 143 -18.43 12.53 15.47
N GLY A 144 -17.21 13.05 15.65
CA GLY A 144 -16.32 12.64 16.75
C GLY A 144 -15.60 11.30 16.55
N LYS A 145 -15.68 10.66 15.37
CA LYS A 145 -15.12 9.31 15.14
C LYS A 145 -14.25 9.27 13.89
N VAL A 146 -12.99 9.67 14.01
CA VAL A 146 -11.99 9.36 12.97
C VAL A 146 -11.80 7.85 12.95
N LYS A 147 -12.25 7.19 11.87
CA LYS A 147 -11.90 5.80 11.60
C LYS A 147 -10.52 5.81 10.93
N PRO A 148 -9.45 5.37 11.60
CA PRO A 148 -8.12 5.45 11.02
C PRO A 148 -8.01 4.44 9.87
N TRP A 149 -7.41 4.90 8.77
CA TRP A 149 -7.08 4.08 7.62
C TRP A 149 -5.59 3.76 7.64
N ARG A 150 -5.24 2.52 7.32
CA ARG A 150 -3.86 2.10 7.09
C ARG A 150 -3.57 2.26 5.60
N LEU A 151 -2.59 3.10 5.26
CA LEU A 151 -2.11 3.27 3.88
C LEU A 151 -0.88 2.39 3.62
N GLN A 152 -0.87 1.72 2.48
CA GLN A 152 0.31 1.15 1.85
C GLN A 152 0.50 1.81 0.49
N CYS A 153 1.73 2.19 0.16
CA CYS A 153 2.06 2.84 -1.09
C CYS A 153 3.18 2.06 -1.77
N TYR A 154 3.00 1.74 -3.04
CA TYR A 154 4.03 1.11 -3.86
C TYR A 154 4.28 1.90 -5.12
N ARG A 155 5.47 1.70 -5.68
CA ARG A 155 5.91 2.37 -6.89
C ARG A 155 6.36 1.31 -7.89
N SER A 156 5.99 1.49 -9.16
CA SER A 156 6.51 0.62 -10.21
C SER A 156 8.02 0.72 -10.34
N THR A 157 8.66 -0.43 -10.58
CA THR A 157 10.10 -0.53 -10.81
C THR A 157 10.46 0.00 -12.20
N GLY A 158 9.66 -0.37 -13.20
CA GLY A 158 9.76 0.07 -14.59
C GLY A 158 8.76 1.16 -15.00
N SER A 159 9.02 1.76 -16.16
CA SER A 159 8.01 2.52 -16.91
C SER A 159 6.96 1.56 -17.43
N ILE A 160 5.69 1.89 -17.29
CA ILE A 160 4.59 1.14 -17.91
C ILE A 160 4.27 1.60 -19.34
N TYR A 161 4.98 2.63 -19.80
CA TYR A 161 4.85 3.17 -21.14
C TYR A 161 6.02 2.65 -21.98
N ASP A 162 5.70 2.15 -23.17
CA ASP A 162 6.71 1.69 -24.16
C ASP A 162 7.37 2.86 -24.89
N ASP A 163 6.99 4.10 -24.55
CA ASP A 163 7.53 5.33 -25.11
C ASP A 163 8.85 5.72 -24.42
N PRO A 164 9.96 5.82 -25.18
CA PRO A 164 11.24 6.22 -24.63
C PRO A 164 11.26 7.58 -23.92
N GLU A 165 10.43 8.52 -24.34
CA GLU A 165 10.36 9.84 -23.70
C GLU A 165 9.69 9.77 -22.32
N LYS A 166 8.90 8.71 -22.08
CA LYS A 166 8.17 8.47 -20.83
C LYS A 166 8.87 7.47 -19.91
N TYR A 167 10.13 7.09 -20.18
CA TYR A 167 10.92 6.23 -19.30
C TYR A 167 11.14 6.76 -17.88
N SER A 168 10.88 8.05 -17.63
CA SER A 168 10.94 8.64 -16.29
C SER A 168 9.61 8.60 -15.53
N GLU A 169 8.52 8.26 -16.23
CA GLU A 169 7.19 8.11 -15.65
C GLU A 169 7.03 6.72 -15.04
N ARG A 170 6.41 6.67 -13.87
CA ARG A 170 6.15 5.47 -13.08
C ARG A 170 4.69 5.47 -12.64
N LEU A 171 4.22 4.33 -12.15
CA LEU A 171 2.96 4.28 -11.42
C LEU A 171 3.20 4.31 -9.92
N ARG A 172 2.33 5.06 -9.23
CA ARG A 172 2.13 5.00 -7.79
C ARG A 172 0.82 4.27 -7.54
N THR A 173 0.84 3.31 -6.63
CA THR A 173 -0.36 2.60 -6.18
C THR A 173 -0.53 2.83 -4.69
N TYR A 174 -1.77 3.10 -4.29
CA TYR A 174 -2.16 3.40 -2.93
C TYR A 174 -3.25 2.42 -2.53
N PHE A 175 -3.00 1.69 -1.45
CA PHE A 175 -3.94 0.75 -0.85
C PHE A 175 -4.28 1.26 0.53
N LEU A 176 -5.54 1.65 0.75
CA LEU A 176 -6.01 1.99 2.08
C LEU A 176 -6.95 0.91 2.58
N GLN A 177 -6.75 0.51 3.83
CA GLN A 177 -7.59 -0.46 4.50
C GLN A 177 -8.07 0.11 5.82
N ARG A 178 -9.35 -0.07 6.09
CA ARG A 178 -9.94 0.32 7.37
C ARG A 178 -9.35 -0.56 8.47
N ILE A 179 -8.88 0.08 9.53
CA ILE A 179 -8.29 -0.60 10.70
C ILE A 179 -9.38 -1.31 11.51
N GLU A 180 -9.09 -2.53 11.91
CA GLU A 180 -9.87 -3.33 12.86
C GLU A 180 -9.05 -3.48 14.14
N TYR A 181 -9.44 -2.75 15.19
CA TYR A 181 -8.83 -2.90 16.51
C TYR A 181 -9.43 -4.10 17.26
N PRO A 182 -8.69 -4.69 18.22
CA PRO A 182 -9.27 -5.61 19.19
C PRO A 182 -10.49 -5.02 19.88
N GLU A 183 -11.44 -5.87 20.27
CA GLU A 183 -12.57 -5.46 21.10
C GLU A 183 -12.09 -5.17 22.52
N TYR A 184 -12.50 -4.03 23.07
CA TYR A 184 -12.18 -3.61 24.43
C TYR A 184 -13.45 -3.44 25.24
N THR A 185 -13.39 -3.83 26.51
CA THR A 185 -14.33 -3.40 27.54
C THR A 185 -14.13 -1.91 27.87
N PRO A 186 -15.13 -1.21 28.42
CA PRO A 186 -14.99 0.18 28.86
C PRO A 186 -13.83 0.39 29.85
N GLU A 187 -13.56 -0.60 30.70
CA GLU A 187 -12.45 -0.58 31.66
C GLU A 187 -11.09 -0.71 30.97
N GLU A 188 -10.97 -1.54 29.94
CA GLU A 188 -9.73 -1.72 29.17
C GLU A 188 -9.36 -0.52 28.31
N LEU A 189 -10.35 0.29 27.93
CA LEU A 189 -10.12 1.56 27.26
C LEU A 189 -9.46 2.59 28.20
N GLN A 190 -9.73 2.52 29.51
CA GLN A 190 -9.04 3.37 30.49
C GLN A 190 -7.58 2.95 30.61
N GLY A 191 -6.66 3.84 30.20
CA GLY A 191 -5.22 3.60 30.26
C GLY A 191 -4.61 3.00 28.98
N LEU A 192 -5.40 2.80 27.92
CA LEU A 192 -4.86 2.35 26.62
C LEU A 192 -3.87 3.36 26.02
N GLU A 193 -3.99 4.64 26.37
CA GLU A 193 -3.07 5.73 25.97
C GLU A 193 -1.62 5.52 26.41
N ASN A 194 -1.42 4.80 27.53
CA ASN A 194 -0.10 4.47 28.08
C ASN A 194 0.24 2.99 27.83
N ASN A 195 -0.55 2.28 27.04
CA ASN A 195 -0.29 0.89 26.72
C ASN A 195 0.72 0.80 25.57
N SER A 196 1.77 0.02 25.77
CA SER A 196 2.78 -0.21 24.73
C SER A 196 2.67 -1.58 24.06
N GLU A 197 1.74 -2.44 24.46
CA GLU A 197 1.57 -3.77 23.88
C GLU A 197 0.98 -3.67 22.46
N LEU A 198 1.76 -4.02 21.43
CA LEU A 198 1.33 -3.92 20.03
C LEU A 198 -0.01 -4.59 19.75
N LYS A 199 -0.26 -5.77 20.32
CA LYS A 199 -1.52 -6.52 20.16
C LYS A 199 -2.76 -5.72 20.58
N ARG A 200 -2.61 -4.71 21.44
CA ARG A 200 -3.68 -3.87 22.02
C ARG A 200 -3.78 -2.48 21.39
N ILE A 201 -2.86 -2.10 20.50
CA ILE A 201 -2.87 -0.75 19.93
C ILE A 201 -2.79 -0.75 18.40
N THR A 202 -2.59 -1.91 17.78
CA THR A 202 -2.48 -2.06 16.34
C THR A 202 -3.68 -2.80 15.76
N ASP A 203 -3.82 -2.70 14.43
CA ASP A 203 -4.78 -3.48 13.64
C ASP A 203 -4.57 -4.99 13.86
N VAL A 204 -5.66 -5.75 14.07
CA VAL A 204 -5.57 -7.18 14.38
C VAL A 204 -4.90 -8.00 13.27
N TYR A 205 -5.09 -7.63 11.99
CA TYR A 205 -4.47 -8.32 10.87
C TYR A 205 -3.02 -7.89 10.69
N PHE A 206 -2.70 -6.62 10.95
CA PHE A 206 -1.31 -6.14 11.03
C PHE A 206 -0.54 -6.88 12.12
N TYR A 207 -1.09 -6.97 13.33
CA TYR A 207 -0.42 -7.68 14.42
C TYR A 207 -0.24 -9.15 14.10
N ALA A 208 -1.29 -9.83 13.60
CA ALA A 208 -1.20 -11.23 13.20
C ALA A 208 -0.14 -11.48 12.11
N ASN A 209 0.08 -10.50 11.23
CA ASN A 209 1.10 -10.52 10.19
C ASN A 209 2.53 -10.35 10.73
N LYS A 210 2.71 -9.54 11.77
CA LYS A 210 4.04 -9.20 12.33
C LYS A 210 4.44 -10.04 13.53
N LYS A 211 3.49 -10.73 14.16
CA LYS A 211 3.75 -11.52 15.36
C LYS A 211 4.79 -12.62 15.13
N GLY A 212 5.77 -12.72 16.01
CA GLY A 212 6.87 -13.68 15.95
C GLY A 212 7.94 -13.34 14.92
N THR A 213 7.89 -12.12 14.37
CA THR A 213 8.81 -11.63 13.37
C THR A 213 9.63 -10.49 13.97
N ALA A 214 10.83 -10.24 13.50
CA ALA A 214 11.67 -9.17 14.03
C ALA A 214 11.11 -7.76 13.75
N THR A 215 10.20 -7.63 12.78
CA THR A 215 9.40 -6.40 12.64
C THR A 215 8.56 -6.13 13.89
N GLU A 216 8.04 -7.16 14.59
CA GLU A 216 7.34 -6.97 15.87
C GLU A 216 8.29 -6.33 16.89
N GLU A 217 9.52 -6.81 17.00
CA GLU A 217 10.51 -6.27 17.95
C GLU A 217 10.83 -4.79 17.67
N ILE A 218 11.06 -4.44 16.40
CA ILE A 218 11.30 -3.06 15.98
C ILE A 218 10.12 -2.16 16.36
N PHE A 219 8.90 -2.58 16.01
CA PHE A 219 7.69 -1.80 16.28
C PHE A 219 7.44 -1.69 17.78
N GLN A 220 7.68 -2.75 18.54
CA GLN A 220 7.52 -2.79 19.99
C GLN A 220 8.50 -1.82 20.66
N ASN A 221 9.75 -1.79 20.20
CA ASN A 221 10.77 -0.84 20.67
C ASN A 221 10.39 0.60 20.36
N LEU A 222 9.91 0.89 19.14
CA LEU A 222 9.48 2.22 18.74
C LEU A 222 8.27 2.69 19.57
N VAL A 223 7.25 1.85 19.74
CA VAL A 223 6.08 2.15 20.57
C VAL A 223 6.47 2.41 22.01
N ASN A 224 7.36 1.58 22.59
CA ASN A 224 7.87 1.79 23.95
C ASN A 224 8.52 3.18 24.09
N ARG A 225 9.29 3.62 23.10
CA ARG A 225 9.90 4.96 23.11
C ARG A 225 8.85 6.08 23.02
N VAL A 226 7.85 5.92 22.17
CA VAL A 226 6.73 6.88 22.02
C VAL A 226 5.91 7.00 23.30
N VAL A 227 5.57 5.89 23.95
CA VAL A 227 4.75 5.86 25.15
C VAL A 227 5.51 6.43 26.35
N ASN A 228 6.79 6.12 26.48
CA ASN A 228 7.62 6.59 27.59
C ASN A 228 8.22 7.99 27.37
N ASP A 229 7.97 8.64 26.23
CA ASP A 229 8.43 10.00 25.97
C ASP A 229 7.65 11.02 26.83
N PRO A 230 8.31 11.68 27.81
CA PRO A 230 7.65 12.68 28.64
C PRO A 230 7.32 13.97 27.87
N SER A 231 8.02 14.23 26.76
CA SER A 231 7.79 15.44 25.96
C SER A 231 6.55 15.31 25.08
N GLY A 232 6.19 14.09 24.67
CA GLY A 232 5.14 13.82 23.69
C GLY A 232 5.44 14.32 22.27
N LEU A 233 6.62 14.92 22.03
CA LEU A 233 7.03 15.54 20.77
C LEU A 233 8.09 14.73 20.03
N GLY A 234 8.58 13.63 20.62
CA GLY A 234 9.62 12.80 20.06
C GLY A 234 9.20 12.12 18.76
N ILE A 235 10.08 12.21 17.75
CA ILE A 235 10.08 11.34 16.57
C ILE A 235 11.14 10.28 16.79
N PHE A 236 10.71 9.03 16.87
CA PHE A 236 11.59 7.90 17.08
C PHE A 236 11.79 7.16 15.77
N ILE A 237 13.06 6.93 15.44
CA ILE A 237 13.47 6.36 14.18
C ILE A 237 14.26 5.09 14.47
N ASN A 238 13.99 4.05 13.68
CA ASN A 238 14.82 2.87 13.51
C ASN A 238 15.29 2.81 12.06
N VAL A 239 16.57 2.50 11.86
CA VAL A 239 17.18 2.37 10.53
C VAL A 239 17.84 1.01 10.44
N GLU A 240 17.43 0.20 9.47
CA GLU A 240 18.08 -1.08 9.17
C GLU A 240 18.68 -1.03 7.77
N PRO A 241 20.00 -1.28 7.61
CA PRO A 241 20.57 -1.47 6.29
C PRO A 241 20.00 -2.73 5.64
N ARG A 242 19.87 -2.69 4.32
CA ARG A 242 19.50 -3.81 3.46
C ARG A 242 20.64 -4.08 2.49
N GLU A 243 20.58 -5.23 1.82
CA GLU A 243 21.46 -5.52 0.70
C GLU A 243 21.32 -4.46 -0.40
N ASP A 244 22.33 -4.37 -1.27
CA ASP A 244 22.38 -3.42 -2.39
C ASP A 244 22.29 -1.93 -2.01
N GLY A 245 22.66 -1.58 -0.77
CA GLY A 245 22.74 -0.20 -0.32
C GLY A 245 21.38 0.46 -0.06
N TYR A 246 20.31 -0.33 0.04
CA TYR A 246 19.00 0.15 0.47
C TYR A 246 18.92 0.23 2.00
N PHE A 247 17.98 1.02 2.50
CA PHE A 247 17.71 1.16 3.93
C PHE A 247 16.22 1.02 4.20
N ARG A 248 15.87 0.30 5.25
CA ARG A 248 14.54 0.34 5.84
C ARG A 248 14.52 1.41 6.94
N LEU A 249 13.52 2.28 6.88
CA LEU A 249 13.28 3.34 7.83
C LEU A 249 11.93 3.10 8.50
N ASP A 250 11.92 2.89 9.81
CA ASP A 250 10.70 2.80 10.61
C ASP A 250 10.61 4.03 11.52
N ILE A 251 9.46 4.71 11.51
CA ILE A 251 9.25 5.96 12.24
C ILE A 251 8.02 5.82 13.13
N ALA A 252 8.13 6.28 14.37
CA ALA A 252 7.01 6.36 15.30
C ALA A 252 6.98 7.72 16.02
N PHE A 253 5.79 8.28 16.15
CA PHE A 253 5.56 9.59 16.76
C PHE A 253 4.11 9.70 17.28
N ARG A 254 3.84 10.63 18.18
CA ARG A 254 2.46 10.92 18.65
C ARG A 254 1.77 11.88 17.69
N ARG A 255 0.59 11.49 17.19
CA ARG A 255 -0.20 12.29 16.23
C ARG A 255 -0.77 13.58 16.83
N HIS A 256 -1.09 13.61 18.13
CA HIS A 256 -1.80 14.73 18.77
C HIS A 256 -1.10 16.09 18.61
N HIS A 257 0.22 16.10 18.40
CA HIS A 257 1.03 17.32 18.31
C HIS A 257 1.45 17.69 16.88
N MET A 258 1.00 16.97 15.85
CA MET A 258 1.37 17.20 14.46
C MET A 258 0.32 18.01 13.69
N VAL A 259 0.81 18.90 12.83
CA VAL A 259 0.00 19.76 11.95
C VAL A 259 -0.69 18.89 10.88
N ALA A 260 -1.75 19.42 10.26
CA ALA A 260 -2.72 18.69 9.45
C ALA A 260 -2.20 17.97 8.18
N ASP A 261 -0.92 18.15 7.82
CA ASP A 261 -0.34 17.70 6.55
C ASP A 261 0.86 16.73 6.76
N PHE A 262 0.77 15.50 6.21
CA PHE A 262 1.75 14.40 6.25
C PHE A 262 2.60 14.34 4.98
N PHE A 263 2.01 14.67 3.83
CA PHE A 263 2.68 14.63 2.53
C PHE A 263 3.23 16.00 2.08
N SER A 264 3.12 17.05 2.91
CA SER A 264 3.61 18.40 2.62
C SER A 264 5.10 18.59 2.90
#